data_AF-A0A941ILG1-F1
#
_entry.id   AF-A0A941ILG1-F1
#
_cell.length_a   1.000
_cell.length_b   1.000
_cell.length_c   1.000
_cell.angle_alpha   90.00
_cell.angle_beta   90.00
_cell.angle_gamma   90.00
#
_symmetry.space_group_name_H-M   'P 1'
#
loop_
_entity.id
_entity.type
_entity.pdbx_description
1 polymer ?
#
loop_
_entity_poly.entity_id
_entity_poly.type
_entity_poly.pdbx_seq_one_letter_code
_entity_poly.pdbx_strand_id
1 'polypeptide(L)'
;MNGEPAAPTPVILGIDDLRPLPRATRIARTSREGIQLLQEHRDRFIDELWLDHDLGGDDTIMPVVTVLEEAAFNGRPFRIGTVFVHSANPIGAQAVVRSLTRWNYHVLRATA
;
A
#
# COMPACT_ATOMS: atom_id res chain seq x y z
N MET A 1 -26.41 -0.42 -30.22
CA MET A 1 -25.19 -1.10 -29.72
C MET A 1 -24.93 -0.53 -28.35
N ASN A 2 -25.37 -1.21 -27.30
CA ASN A 2 -25.18 -0.76 -25.92
C ASN A 2 -23.76 -1.17 -25.51
N GLY A 3 -22.83 -0.21 -25.53
CA GLY A 3 -21.53 -0.40 -24.90
C GLY A 3 -21.73 -0.31 -23.40
N GLU A 4 -21.68 -1.44 -22.71
CA GLU A 4 -21.51 -1.45 -21.25
C GLU A 4 -20.25 -0.64 -20.94
N PRO A 5 -20.29 0.33 -20.01
CA PRO A 5 -19.08 1.03 -19.61
C PRO A 5 -18.09 -0.01 -19.11
N ALA A 6 -16.92 -0.11 -19.75
CA ALA A 6 -15.85 -0.96 -19.30
C ALA A 6 -15.65 -0.72 -17.80
N ALA A 7 -15.70 -1.78 -16.99
CA ALA A 7 -15.51 -1.68 -15.55
C ALA A 7 -14.23 -0.88 -15.27
N PRO A 8 -14.22 0.03 -14.28
CA PRO A 8 -13.05 0.83 -13.99
C PRO A 8 -11.86 -0.09 -13.72
N THR A 9 -10.71 0.19 -14.36
CA THR A 9 -9.48 -0.58 -14.14
C THR A 9 -9.12 -0.51 -12.66
N PRO A 10 -8.87 -1.67 -12.00
CA PRO A 10 -8.53 -1.69 -10.58
C PRO A 10 -7.24 -0.93 -10.33
N VAL A 11 -7.20 -0.15 -9.24
CA VAL A 11 -6.02 0.59 -8.81
C VAL A 11 -5.24 -0.29 -7.84
N ILE A 12 -4.16 -0.89 -8.33
CA ILE A 12 -3.28 -1.77 -7.56
C ILE A 12 -1.93 -1.06 -7.44
N LEU A 13 -1.54 -0.72 -6.23
CA LEU A 13 -0.29 0.00 -5.95
C LEU A 13 0.69 -0.93 -5.23
N GLY A 14 1.96 -0.87 -5.62
CA GLY A 14 3.04 -1.61 -4.98
C GLY A 14 4.14 -0.67 -4.48
N ILE A 15 4.68 -0.94 -3.29
CA ILE A 15 5.86 -0.28 -2.75
C ILE A 15 6.82 -1.39 -2.35
N ASP A 16 7.76 -1.68 -3.23
CA ASP A 16 8.65 -2.85 -3.17
C ASP A 16 9.88 -2.55 -4.04
N ASP A 17 11.08 -2.69 -3.50
CA ASP A 17 12.34 -2.35 -4.17
C ASP A 17 12.76 -3.43 -5.18
N LEU A 18 12.47 -4.71 -4.91
CA LEU A 18 12.96 -5.86 -5.67
C LEU A 18 11.91 -6.49 -6.58
N ARG A 19 10.67 -6.67 -6.10
CA ARG A 19 9.68 -7.50 -6.78
C ARG A 19 9.01 -6.75 -7.93
N PRO A 20 8.75 -7.42 -9.05
CA PRO A 20 8.13 -6.79 -10.22
C PRO A 20 6.60 -6.58 -10.08
N LEU A 21 5.94 -7.15 -9.07
CA LEU A 21 4.49 -7.04 -8.78
C LEU A 21 3.62 -6.92 -10.06
N PRO A 22 3.50 -7.98 -10.89
CA PRO A 22 2.97 -7.88 -12.26
C PRO A 22 1.49 -7.45 -12.36
N ARG A 23 0.75 -7.49 -11.23
CA ARG A 23 -0.63 -7.01 -11.16
C ARG A 23 -0.73 -5.55 -10.71
N ALA A 24 0.36 -4.97 -10.20
CA ALA A 24 0.38 -3.58 -9.78
C ALA A 24 0.33 -2.67 -11.00
N THR A 25 -0.61 -1.74 -10.98
CA THR A 25 -0.73 -0.67 -11.98
C THR A 25 0.41 0.34 -11.88
N ARG A 26 0.94 0.57 -10.67
CA ARG A 26 2.08 1.44 -10.40
C ARG A 26 2.90 0.86 -9.26
N ILE A 27 4.21 0.99 -9.36
CA ILE A 27 5.17 0.51 -8.36
C ILE A 27 6.11 1.64 -7.99
N ALA A 28 6.29 1.85 -6.69
CA ALA A 28 7.32 2.69 -6.11
C ALA A 28 8.46 1.81 -5.57
N ARG A 29 9.72 2.25 -5.76
CA ARG A 29 10.90 1.49 -5.32
C ARG A 29 11.48 1.96 -4.00
N THR A 30 11.02 3.10 -3.50
CA THR A 30 11.44 3.69 -2.24
C THR A 30 10.22 4.17 -1.45
N SER A 31 10.39 4.38 -0.15
CA SER A 31 9.33 4.92 0.71
C SER A 31 8.90 6.32 0.24
N ARG A 32 9.84 7.13 -0.23
CA ARG A 32 9.58 8.47 -0.79
C ARG A 32 8.67 8.41 -2.02
N GLU A 33 9.00 7.56 -2.98
CA GLU A 33 8.15 7.35 -4.16
C GLU A 33 6.79 6.78 -3.75
N GLY A 34 6.75 5.90 -2.74
CA GLY A 34 5.52 5.34 -2.19
C GLY A 34 4.59 6.40 -1.61
N ILE A 35 5.14 7.37 -0.87
CA ILE A 35 4.38 8.51 -0.34
C ILE A 35 3.83 9.36 -1.48
N GLN A 36 4.66 9.70 -2.48
CA GLN A 36 4.20 10.46 -3.65
C GLN A 36 3.07 9.73 -4.37
N LEU A 37 3.23 8.43 -4.59
CA LEU A 37 2.26 7.57 -5.23
C LEU A 37 0.92 7.54 -4.48
N LEU A 38 0.94 7.46 -3.15
CA LEU A 38 -0.27 7.55 -2.34
C LEU A 38 -0.94 8.91 -2.50
N GLN A 39 -0.19 10.01 -2.47
CA GLN A 39 -0.76 11.35 -2.60
C GLN A 39 -1.39 11.58 -3.99
N GLU A 40 -0.81 11.04 -5.06
CA GLU A 40 -1.42 11.06 -6.39
C GLU A 40 -2.77 10.32 -6.44
N HIS A 41 -2.99 9.37 -5.52
CA HIS A 41 -4.22 8.59 -5.40
C HIS A 41 -5.06 9.00 -4.19
N ARG A 42 -4.81 10.19 -3.61
CA ARG A 42 -5.43 10.61 -2.35
C ARG A 42 -6.96 10.55 -2.37
N ASP A 43 -7.55 10.98 -3.48
CA ASP A 43 -9.00 11.05 -3.67
C ASP A 43 -9.57 9.85 -4.46
N ARG A 44 -8.75 8.82 -4.71
CA ARG A 44 -9.13 7.61 -5.45
C ARG A 44 -9.28 6.42 -4.51
N PHE A 45 -10.12 5.47 -4.91
CA PHE A 45 -10.14 4.15 -4.27
C PHE A 45 -8.95 3.34 -4.77
N ILE A 46 -8.18 2.76 -3.85
CA ILE A 46 -7.08 1.84 -4.12
C ILE A 46 -7.61 0.45 -3.81
N ASP A 47 -7.76 -0.40 -4.81
CA ASP A 47 -8.28 -1.76 -4.61
C ASP A 47 -7.32 -2.60 -3.77
N GLU A 48 -6.03 -2.52 -4.07
CA GLU A 48 -4.97 -3.27 -3.41
C GLU A 48 -3.73 -2.41 -3.19
N LEU A 49 -3.16 -2.46 -1.99
CA LEU A 49 -1.88 -1.84 -1.65
C LEU A 49 -0.90 -2.90 -1.16
N TRP A 50 0.18 -3.11 -1.90
CA TRP A 50 1.23 -4.08 -1.57
C TRP A 50 2.43 -3.36 -0.96
N LEU A 51 2.86 -3.81 0.21
CA LEU A 51 3.91 -3.19 1.02
C LEU A 51 5.01 -4.22 1.30
N ASP A 52 6.23 -3.98 0.81
CA ASP A 52 7.43 -4.64 1.36
C ASP A 52 7.98 -3.79 2.51
N HIS A 53 8.21 -4.42 3.66
CA HIS A 53 8.76 -3.70 4.82
C HIS A 53 10.18 -3.19 4.58
N ASP A 54 11.00 -4.00 3.90
CA ASP A 54 12.39 -3.67 3.61
C ASP A 54 12.47 -3.14 2.18
N LEU A 55 12.99 -1.93 1.99
CA LEU A 55 13.11 -1.30 0.66
C LEU A 55 14.58 -1.08 0.29
N GLY A 56 15.49 -1.77 0.98
CA GLY A 56 16.93 -1.70 0.76
C GLY A 56 17.62 -0.52 1.48
N GLY A 57 18.90 -0.74 1.82
CA GLY A 57 19.69 0.24 2.56
C GLY A 57 19.11 0.52 3.94
N ASP A 58 18.94 1.80 4.28
CA ASP A 58 18.26 2.27 5.51
C ASP A 58 16.75 2.56 5.27
N ASP A 59 16.24 2.32 4.06
CA ASP A 59 14.86 2.62 3.71
C ASP A 59 13.92 1.47 4.09
N THR A 60 12.77 1.84 4.66
CA THR A 60 11.74 0.89 5.10
C THR A 60 10.38 1.42 4.73
N ILE A 61 9.34 0.59 4.82
CA ILE A 61 7.97 1.06 4.55
C ILE A 61 7.40 1.98 5.64
N MET A 62 8.07 2.10 6.79
CA MET A 62 7.53 2.81 7.94
C MET A 62 7.10 4.26 7.66
N PRO A 63 7.81 5.07 6.85
CA PRO A 63 7.34 6.40 6.49
C PRO A 63 6.00 6.40 5.74
N VAL A 64 5.76 5.42 4.87
CA VAL A 64 4.48 5.25 4.16
C VAL A 64 3.38 4.86 5.17
N VAL A 65 3.68 3.95 6.09
CA VAL A 65 2.75 3.55 7.15
C VAL A 65 2.37 4.76 8.01
N THR A 66 3.35 5.57 8.42
CA THR A 66 3.11 6.81 9.17
C THR A 66 2.13 7.74 8.43
N VAL A 67 2.29 7.94 7.12
CA VAL A 67 1.35 8.77 6.33
C VAL A 67 -0.08 8.21 6.35
N LEU A 68 -0.24 6.88 6.28
CA LEU A 68 -1.56 6.23 6.37
C LEU A 68 -2.19 6.39 7.77
N GLU A 69 -1.38 6.26 8.82
CA GLU A 69 -1.80 6.46 10.21
C GLU A 69 -2.19 7.92 10.48
N GLU A 70 -1.36 8.87 10.05
CA GLU A 70 -1.64 10.30 10.18
C GLU A 70 -2.92 10.68 9.44
N ALA A 71 -3.11 10.17 8.22
CA ALA A 71 -4.34 10.42 7.46
C ALA A 71 -5.58 9.90 8.19
N ALA A 72 -5.51 8.70 8.76
CA ALA A 72 -6.59 8.11 9.54
C ALA A 72 -6.84 8.88 10.85
N PHE A 73 -5.79 9.25 11.57
CA PHE A 73 -5.84 10.08 12.78
C PHE A 73 -6.55 11.42 12.51
N ASN A 74 -6.24 12.06 11.39
CA ASN A 74 -6.85 13.32 10.97
C ASN A 74 -8.28 13.18 10.40
N GLY A 75 -8.91 12.00 10.52
CA GLY A 75 -10.27 11.74 10.06
C GLY A 75 -10.41 11.67 8.54
N ARG A 76 -9.30 11.49 7.82
CA ARG A 76 -9.27 11.35 6.35
C ARG A 76 -8.44 10.11 5.96
N PRO A 77 -8.79 8.89 6.39
CA PRO A 77 -8.05 7.68 5.99
C PRO A 77 -8.03 7.53 4.46
N PHE A 78 -7.00 6.89 3.92
CA PHE A 78 -7.01 6.52 2.50
C PHE A 78 -8.08 5.47 2.25
N ARG A 79 -8.70 5.53 1.07
CA ARG A 79 -9.75 4.56 0.69
C ARG A 79 -9.07 3.35 0.05
N ILE A 80 -8.68 2.39 0.88
CA ILE A 80 -7.98 1.18 0.46
C ILE A 80 -8.85 -0.05 0.72
N GLY A 81 -9.01 -0.91 -0.29
CA GLY A 81 -9.73 -2.17 -0.19
C GLY A 81 -8.99 -3.19 0.66
N THR A 82 -7.80 -3.60 0.22
CA THR A 82 -6.94 -4.54 0.96
C THR A 82 -5.48 -4.06 0.97
N VAL A 83 -4.83 -4.15 2.12
CA VAL A 83 -3.39 -3.96 2.26
C VAL A 83 -2.71 -5.31 2.42
N PHE A 84 -1.79 -5.65 1.52
CA PHE A 84 -0.95 -6.84 1.59
C PHE A 84 0.43 -6.45 2.10
N VAL A 85 0.88 -7.13 3.17
CA VAL A 85 2.21 -6.89 3.76
C VAL A 85 3.09 -8.09 3.50
N HIS A 86 4.13 -7.87 2.71
CA HIS A 86 5.22 -8.81 2.46
C HIS A 86 6.46 -8.37 3.23
N SER A 87 7.21 -9.34 3.74
CA SER A 87 8.57 -9.10 4.23
C SER A 87 9.20 -10.41 4.64
N ALA A 88 10.51 -10.53 4.41
CA ALA A 88 11.35 -11.55 5.03
C ALA A 88 11.59 -11.28 6.53
N ASN A 89 11.39 -10.05 7.00
CA ASN A 89 11.46 -9.68 8.41
C ASN A 89 10.08 -9.86 9.09
N PRO A 90 9.86 -10.92 9.89
CA PRO A 90 8.56 -11.18 10.51
C PRO A 90 8.19 -10.12 11.55
N ILE A 91 9.16 -9.52 12.25
CA ILE A 91 8.93 -8.49 13.24
C ILE A 91 8.48 -7.19 12.56
N GLY A 92 9.19 -6.80 11.50
CA GLY A 92 8.85 -5.63 10.69
C GLY A 92 7.45 -5.73 10.10
N ALA A 93 7.13 -6.87 9.46
CA ALA A 93 5.80 -7.08 8.92
C ALA A 93 4.68 -7.05 9.98
N GLN A 94 4.91 -7.66 11.15
CA GLN A 94 3.92 -7.61 12.23
C GLN A 94 3.70 -6.19 12.76
N ALA A 95 4.74 -5.35 12.77
CA ALA A 95 4.60 -3.95 13.15
C ALA A 95 3.66 -3.20 12.19
N VAL A 96 3.87 -3.36 10.88
CA VAL A 96 3.01 -2.77 9.84
C VAL A 96 1.57 -3.23 9.99
N VAL A 97 1.34 -4.55 10.15
CA VAL A 97 0.00 -5.12 10.31
C VAL A 97 -0.69 -4.53 11.54
N ARG A 98 -0.01 -4.45 12.68
CA ARG A 98 -0.58 -3.88 13.91
C ARG A 98 -0.94 -2.40 13.75
N SER A 99 -0.03 -1.60 13.18
CA SER A 99 -0.27 -0.16 12.93
C SER A 99 -1.51 0.06 12.07
N LEU A 100 -1.61 -0.61 10.93
CA LEU A 100 -2.70 -0.37 9.98
C LEU A 100 -4.04 -0.98 10.46
N THR A 101 -4.02 -2.13 11.13
CA THR A 101 -5.24 -2.74 11.70
C THR A 101 -5.87 -1.84 12.77
N ARG A 102 -5.04 -1.14 13.57
CA ARG A 102 -5.53 -0.17 14.56
C ARG A 102 -6.41 0.94 13.95
N TRP A 103 -6.19 1.25 12.68
CA TRP A 103 -6.92 2.28 11.93
C TRP A 103 -8.01 1.70 11.01
N ASN A 104 -8.46 0.47 11.27
CA ASN A 104 -9.51 -0.21 10.50
C ASN A 104 -9.17 -0.49 9.03
N TYR A 105 -7.90 -0.42 8.62
CA TYR A 105 -7.50 -0.96 7.32
C TYR A 105 -7.64 -2.48 7.32
N HIS A 106 -8.09 -3.05 6.20
CA HIS A 106 -8.11 -4.49 6.01
C HIS A 106 -6.72 -4.96 5.58
N VAL A 107 -5.97 -5.55 6.51
CA VAL A 107 -4.57 -5.94 6.28
C VAL A 107 -4.41 -7.45 6.28
N LEU A 108 -3.76 -7.98 5.24
CA LEU A 108 -3.42 -9.38 5.11
C LEU A 108 -1.90 -9.56 5.05
N ARG A 109 -1.38 -10.52 5.80
CA ARG A 109 -0.02 -11.03 5.55
C ARG A 109 -0.09 -11.90 4.31
N ALA A 110 0.67 -11.53 3.30
CA ALA A 110 0.88 -12.42 2.17
C ALA A 110 2.31 -12.98 2.25
N THR A 111 2.39 -14.27 1.97
CA THR A 111 3.63 -15.02 1.96
C THR A 111 4.17 -14.95 0.54
N ALA A 112 5.43 -14.55 0.41
CA ALA A 112 6.14 -14.52 -0.86
C ALA A 112 6.34 -15.96 -1.38
#